data_AF-C8W6J3-F1
#
_entry.id   AF-C8W6J3-F1
#
_cell.length_a   1.000
_cell.length_b   1.000
_cell.length_c   1.000
_cell.angle_alpha   90.00
_cell.angle_beta   90.00
_cell.angle_gamma   90.00
#
_symmetry.space_group_name_H-M   'P 1'
#
loop_
_entity.id
_entity.type
_entity.pdbx_description
1 polymer ?
#
loop_
_entity_poly.entity_id
_entity_poly.type
_entity_poly.pdbx_seq_one_letter_code
_entity_poly.pdbx_strand_id
1 'polypeptide(L)'
;MSFQEPSQEIPIKDSCYAFGVSMMAPKLSHEIKSTTLTVRAFEVVNYLNEAEGLTVTALATLIKHNRAAAGRVLKTLYSSCMVKWLTVCGNNTVFKLWMLADRKPPKTSNEACRMAVYGFYYALARKEVPGFSWRLIRKPKTPLLAEMTYLARDTGKEAKMIIDAPRRGEKPWPEAGIIIFPSIEEANSLVLSGKRYTSDFHLLEKNGKLLANRLFEKA
;
A
#
# COMPACT_ATOMS: atom_id res chain seq x y z
N MET A 1 51.36 -1.43 10.05
CA MET A 1 50.19 -1.47 9.14
C MET A 1 48.96 -1.61 10.00
N SER A 2 48.20 -0.53 10.20
CA SER A 2 46.93 -0.58 10.92
C SER A 2 45.86 -1.13 9.99
N PHE A 3 45.33 -2.30 10.31
CA PHE A 3 44.13 -2.82 9.66
C PHE A 3 42.97 -1.90 10.04
N GLN A 4 42.45 -1.14 9.07
CA GLN A 4 41.13 -0.55 9.19
C GLN A 4 40.12 -1.69 9.07
N GLU A 5 39.38 -1.95 10.15
CA GLU A 5 38.19 -2.79 10.07
C GLU A 5 37.24 -2.18 9.03
N PRO A 6 36.67 -2.99 8.12
CA PRO A 6 35.62 -2.49 7.24
C PRO A 6 34.51 -1.97 8.14
N SER A 7 34.18 -0.69 7.99
CA SER A 7 33.01 -0.08 8.61
C SER A 7 31.84 -1.03 8.40
N GLN A 8 31.31 -1.61 9.47
CA GLN A 8 30.10 -2.41 9.41
C GLN A 8 29.02 -1.47 8.88
N GLU A 9 28.73 -1.55 7.59
CA GLU A 9 27.52 -0.94 7.02
C GLU A 9 26.37 -1.56 7.80
N ILE A 10 25.80 -0.78 8.71
CA ILE A 10 24.59 -1.16 9.42
C ILE A 10 23.58 -1.44 8.31
N PRO A 11 23.08 -2.68 8.15
CA PRO A 11 22.18 -3.00 7.07
C PRO A 11 20.95 -2.10 7.24
N ILE A 12 20.70 -1.25 6.24
CA ILE A 12 19.52 -0.40 6.21
C ILE A 12 18.33 -1.32 6.42
N LYS A 13 17.59 -1.11 7.51
CA LYS A 13 16.43 -1.93 7.82
C LYS A 13 15.40 -1.63 6.75
N ASP A 14 15.17 -2.60 5.88
CA ASP A 14 14.33 -2.44 4.71
C ASP A 14 12.94 -3.04 4.89
N SER A 15 11.95 -2.34 4.35
CA SER A 15 10.56 -2.78 4.37
C SER A 15 10.37 -4.05 3.55
N CYS A 16 9.41 -4.88 3.96
CA CYS A 16 8.94 -6.02 3.19
C CYS A 16 8.46 -5.66 1.78
N TYR A 17 8.05 -4.40 1.57
CA TYR A 17 7.59 -3.87 0.30
C TYR A 17 8.66 -3.05 -0.43
N ALA A 18 9.92 -3.06 0.04
CA ALA A 18 10.99 -2.25 -0.54
C ALA A 18 11.27 -2.60 -2.00
N PHE A 19 11.29 -3.90 -2.31
CA PHE A 19 11.58 -4.43 -3.65
C PHE A 19 10.79 -5.72 -3.86
N GLY A 20 10.28 -5.93 -5.07
CA GLY A 20 9.57 -7.13 -5.45
C GLY A 20 10.44 -8.06 -6.29
N VAL A 21 10.66 -9.28 -5.84
CA VAL A 21 11.45 -10.30 -6.52
C VAL A 21 10.62 -11.07 -7.55
N SER A 22 9.44 -11.55 -7.14
CA SER A 22 8.57 -12.34 -8.01
C SER A 22 7.11 -12.28 -7.57
N MET A 23 6.22 -12.73 -8.45
CA MET A 23 4.78 -12.73 -8.22
C MET A 23 4.16 -13.99 -8.83
N MET A 24 3.24 -14.60 -8.11
CA MET A 24 2.48 -15.76 -8.56
C MET A 24 0.98 -15.56 -8.29
N ALA A 25 0.18 -15.77 -9.33
CA ALA A 25 -1.27 -15.85 -9.22
C ALA A 25 -1.69 -17.32 -9.06
N PRO A 26 -2.38 -17.70 -7.97
CA PRO A 26 -2.99 -19.02 -7.87
C PRO A 26 -4.13 -19.12 -8.88
N LYS A 27 -4.37 -20.33 -9.39
CA LYS A 27 -5.60 -20.62 -10.14
C LYS A 27 -6.80 -20.45 -9.19
N LEU A 28 -7.86 -19.81 -9.68
CA LEU A 28 -9.13 -19.79 -8.95
C LEU A 28 -9.72 -21.20 -8.92
N SER A 29 -10.34 -21.56 -7.80
CA SER A 29 -11.08 -22.82 -7.69
C SER A 29 -12.20 -22.87 -8.73
N HIS A 30 -12.42 -24.04 -9.32
CA HIS A 30 -13.55 -24.28 -10.22
C HIS A 30 -14.88 -24.49 -9.45
N GLU A 31 -14.79 -24.78 -8.15
CA GLU A 31 -15.96 -24.99 -7.29
C GLU A 31 -16.40 -23.67 -6.65
N ILE A 32 -17.61 -23.22 -7.01
CA ILE A 32 -18.26 -22.06 -6.40
C ILE A 32 -19.09 -22.55 -5.22
N LYS A 33 -18.75 -22.10 -4.00
CA LYS A 33 -19.58 -22.35 -2.82
C LYS A 33 -20.56 -21.19 -2.66
N SER A 34 -21.85 -21.46 -2.86
CA SER A 34 -22.91 -20.52 -2.49
C SER A 34 -22.81 -20.24 -0.98
N THR A 35 -22.47 -19.01 -0.63
CA THR A 35 -22.28 -18.60 0.77
C THR A 35 -23.04 -17.30 1.01
N THR A 36 -23.83 -17.25 2.08
CA THR A 36 -24.46 -16.00 2.51
C THR A 36 -23.40 -15.00 2.94
N LEU A 37 -23.32 -13.87 2.24
CA LEU A 37 -22.33 -12.83 2.52
C LEU A 37 -22.78 -11.97 3.71
N THR A 38 -21.86 -11.75 4.64
CA THR A 38 -22.08 -10.86 5.78
C THR A 38 -21.93 -9.40 5.37
N VAL A 39 -22.47 -8.46 6.15
CA VAL A 39 -22.24 -7.01 5.98
C VAL A 39 -20.73 -6.70 5.88
N ARG A 40 -19.91 -7.41 6.67
CA ARG A 40 -18.44 -7.28 6.63
C ARG A 40 -17.84 -7.67 5.28
N ALA A 41 -18.38 -8.70 4.65
CA ALA A 41 -17.92 -9.15 3.34
C ALA A 41 -18.19 -8.07 2.28
N PHE A 42 -19.35 -7.42 2.34
CA PHE A 42 -19.67 -6.25 1.50
C PHE A 42 -18.73 -5.08 1.75
N GLU A 43 -18.42 -4.75 3.01
CA GLU A 43 -17.44 -3.71 3.34
C GLU A 43 -16.07 -4.01 2.72
N VAL A 44 -15.59 -5.26 2.83
CA VAL A 44 -14.30 -5.67 2.26
C VAL A 44 -14.30 -5.58 0.73
N VAL A 45 -15.39 -5.97 0.08
CA VAL A 45 -15.55 -5.80 -1.38
C VAL A 45 -15.47 -4.32 -1.77
N ASN A 46 -16.14 -3.42 -1.03
CA ASN A 46 -16.08 -1.99 -1.30
C ASN A 46 -14.65 -1.42 -1.11
N TYR A 47 -13.95 -1.82 -0.06
CA TYR A 47 -12.55 -1.41 0.12
C TYR A 47 -11.63 -1.92 -0.99
N LEU A 48 -11.82 -3.16 -1.45
CA LEU A 48 -11.07 -3.70 -2.58
C LEU A 48 -11.45 -3.04 -3.91
N ASN A 49 -12.70 -2.60 -4.06
CA ASN A 49 -13.15 -1.87 -5.24
C ASN A 49 -12.45 -0.51 -5.36
N GLU A 50 -12.27 0.18 -4.24
CA GLU A 50 -11.61 1.50 -4.19
C GLU A 50 -10.08 1.40 -4.23
N ALA A 51 -9.48 0.58 -3.35
CA ALA A 51 -8.03 0.48 -3.23
C ALA A 51 -7.37 -0.41 -4.29
N GLU A 52 -8.18 -1.21 -5.02
CA GLU A 52 -7.80 -2.23 -6.01
C GLU A 52 -6.90 -3.38 -5.51
N GLY A 53 -6.12 -3.18 -4.44
CA GLY A 53 -5.30 -4.21 -3.82
C GLY A 53 -5.02 -3.91 -2.35
N LEU A 54 -5.28 -4.89 -1.49
CA LEU A 54 -5.04 -4.76 -0.05
C LEU A 54 -4.31 -5.96 0.52
N THR A 55 -3.42 -5.72 1.48
CA THR A 55 -2.88 -6.79 2.33
C THR A 55 -3.86 -7.11 3.46
N VAL A 56 -3.71 -8.29 4.08
CA VAL A 56 -4.53 -8.66 5.26
C VAL A 56 -4.37 -7.64 6.40
N THR A 57 -3.17 -7.07 6.55
CA THR A 57 -2.89 -6.09 7.59
C THR A 57 -3.57 -4.75 7.30
N ALA A 58 -3.55 -4.27 6.05
CA ALA A 58 -4.29 -3.07 5.65
C ALA A 58 -5.81 -3.23 5.85
N LEU A 59 -6.35 -4.40 5.49
CA LEU A 59 -7.75 -4.73 5.74
C LEU A 59 -8.09 -4.77 7.22
N ALA A 60 -7.25 -5.42 8.04
CA ALA A 60 -7.42 -5.45 9.49
C ALA A 60 -7.52 -4.04 10.10
N THR A 61 -6.72 -3.10 9.59
CA THR A 61 -6.84 -1.67 9.92
C THR A 61 -8.22 -1.15 9.54
N LEU A 62 -8.66 -1.28 8.29
CA LEU A 62 -9.95 -0.77 7.80
C LEU A 62 -11.14 -1.29 8.61
N ILE A 63 -11.25 -2.61 8.79
CA ILE A 63 -12.38 -3.23 9.46
C ILE A 63 -12.26 -3.21 11.00
N LYS A 64 -11.27 -2.53 11.60
CA LYS A 64 -11.06 -2.45 13.07
C LYS A 64 -11.05 -3.82 13.75
N HIS A 65 -10.39 -4.81 13.13
CA HIS A 65 -10.30 -6.18 13.65
C HIS A 65 -8.86 -6.70 13.61
N ASN A 66 -8.63 -7.85 14.24
CA ASN A 66 -7.36 -8.54 14.10
C ASN A 66 -7.19 -9.17 12.70
N ARG A 67 -5.95 -9.51 12.35
CA ARG A 67 -5.60 -10.12 11.06
C ARG A 67 -6.32 -11.45 10.81
N ALA A 68 -6.59 -12.23 11.85
CA ALA A 68 -7.26 -13.52 11.72
C ALA A 68 -8.72 -13.35 11.25
N ALA A 69 -9.44 -12.38 11.82
CA ALA A 69 -10.79 -12.05 11.39
C ALA A 69 -10.84 -11.53 9.95
N ALA A 70 -9.94 -10.61 9.58
CA ALA A 70 -9.83 -10.14 8.19
C ALA A 70 -9.53 -11.31 7.22
N GLY A 71 -8.64 -12.22 7.62
CA GLY A 71 -8.31 -13.42 6.85
C GLY A 71 -9.50 -14.38 6.66
N ARG A 72 -10.38 -14.51 7.66
CA ARG A 72 -11.61 -15.32 7.54
C ARG A 72 -12.57 -14.74 6.50
N VAL A 73 -12.80 -13.42 6.54
CA VAL A 73 -13.68 -12.75 5.55
C VAL A 73 -13.14 -12.94 4.14
N LEU A 74 -11.83 -12.76 3.94
CA LEU A 74 -11.18 -12.99 2.64
C LEU A 74 -11.29 -14.44 2.15
N LYS A 75 -11.16 -15.42 3.04
CA LYS A 75 -11.37 -16.83 2.69
C LYS A 75 -12.80 -17.09 2.23
N THR A 76 -13.81 -16.54 2.92
CA THR A 76 -15.22 -16.64 2.51
C THR A 76 -15.46 -16.03 1.13
N LEU A 77 -14.94 -14.83 0.89
CA LEU A 77 -15.03 -14.15 -0.41
C LEU A 77 -14.31 -14.93 -1.52
N TYR A 78 -13.16 -15.54 -1.21
CA TYR A 78 -12.40 -16.36 -2.16
C TYR A 78 -13.16 -17.63 -2.54
N SER A 79 -13.77 -18.33 -1.57
CA SER A 79 -14.61 -19.51 -1.83
C SER A 79 -15.89 -19.18 -2.62
N SER A 80 -16.29 -17.91 -2.64
CA SER A 80 -17.40 -17.39 -3.45
C SER A 80 -16.92 -16.77 -4.78
N CYS A 81 -15.64 -16.93 -5.13
CA CYS A 81 -15.01 -16.39 -6.35
C CYS A 81 -15.09 -14.86 -6.52
N MET A 82 -15.32 -14.10 -5.45
CA MET A 82 -15.41 -12.63 -5.51
C MET A 82 -14.05 -11.95 -5.44
N VAL A 83 -13.08 -12.60 -4.81
CA VAL A 83 -11.72 -12.08 -4.66
C VAL A 83 -10.70 -13.12 -5.10
N LYS A 84 -9.53 -12.64 -5.50
CA LYS A 84 -8.32 -13.42 -5.72
C LYS A 84 -7.19 -12.83 -4.90
N TRP A 85 -6.08 -13.55 -4.80
CA TRP A 85 -4.86 -13.03 -4.20
C TRP A 85 -3.66 -13.34 -5.07
N LEU A 86 -2.59 -12.55 -4.94
CA LEU A 86 -1.28 -12.79 -5.55
C LEU A 86 -0.26 -13.04 -4.44
N THR A 87 0.53 -14.11 -4.57
CA THR A 87 1.72 -14.29 -3.72
C THR A 87 2.78 -13.39 -4.31
N VAL A 88 3.31 -12.49 -3.50
CA VAL A 88 4.39 -11.59 -3.88
C VAL A 88 5.58 -11.89 -2.98
N CYS A 89 6.70 -12.23 -3.60
CA CYS A 89 7.98 -12.32 -2.92
C CYS A 89 8.57 -10.91 -2.89
N GLY A 90 8.49 -10.27 -1.72
CA GLY A 90 9.07 -8.96 -1.45
C GLY A 90 10.50 -9.07 -0.93
N ASN A 91 10.97 -8.02 -0.26
CA ASN A 91 12.30 -8.04 0.33
C ASN A 91 12.33 -8.93 1.58
N ASN A 92 13.04 -10.06 1.50
CA ASN A 92 13.19 -11.06 2.58
C ASN A 92 11.88 -11.59 3.17
N THR A 93 10.77 -11.52 2.43
CA THR A 93 9.46 -11.93 2.93
C THR A 93 8.47 -12.21 1.80
N VAL A 94 7.40 -12.91 2.14
CA VAL A 94 6.31 -13.23 1.22
C VAL A 94 5.01 -12.68 1.79
N PHE A 95 4.23 -11.99 0.95
CA PHE A 95 2.92 -11.49 1.33
C PHE A 95 1.85 -11.79 0.27
N LYS A 96 0.59 -11.69 0.70
CA LYS A 96 -0.57 -11.81 -0.20
C LYS A 96 -1.16 -10.44 -0.46
N LEU A 97 -1.29 -10.09 -1.75
CA LEU A 97 -2.06 -8.95 -2.21
C LEU A 97 -3.44 -9.44 -2.65
N TRP A 98 -4.49 -9.05 -1.93
CA TRP A 98 -5.87 -9.43 -2.22
C TRP A 98 -6.52 -8.39 -3.13
N MET A 99 -7.30 -8.84 -4.11
CA MET A 99 -7.94 -8.02 -5.14
C MET A 99 -9.32 -8.61 -5.47
N LEU A 100 -10.24 -7.82 -6.04
CA LEU A 100 -11.44 -8.41 -6.63
C LEU A 100 -11.08 -9.33 -7.81
N ALA A 101 -11.88 -10.36 -8.05
CA ALA A 101 -11.59 -11.39 -9.04
C ALA A 101 -11.48 -10.85 -10.47
N ASP A 102 -12.26 -9.83 -10.81
CA ASP A 102 -12.34 -9.15 -12.11
C ASP A 102 -11.24 -8.10 -12.33
N ARG A 103 -10.52 -7.71 -11.26
CA ARG A 103 -9.49 -6.66 -11.36
C ARG A 103 -8.25 -7.14 -12.10
N LYS A 104 -7.66 -6.26 -12.91
CA LYS A 104 -6.38 -6.54 -13.58
C LYS A 104 -5.27 -6.66 -12.53
N PRO A 105 -4.44 -7.71 -12.58
CA PRO A 105 -3.31 -7.81 -11.67
C PRO A 105 -2.26 -6.72 -11.95
N PRO A 106 -1.41 -6.36 -10.97
CA PRO A 106 -0.20 -5.57 -11.21
C PRO A 106 0.66 -6.20 -12.30
N LYS A 107 1.39 -5.37 -13.07
CA LYS A 107 2.22 -5.84 -14.19
C LYS A 107 3.54 -6.45 -13.72
N THR A 108 4.03 -6.03 -12.56
CA THR A 108 5.31 -6.46 -11.99
C THR A 108 5.21 -6.69 -10.50
N SER A 109 6.18 -7.41 -9.93
CA SER A 109 6.35 -7.57 -8.49
C SER A 109 6.52 -6.23 -7.76
N ASN A 110 7.27 -5.28 -8.34
CA ASN A 110 7.39 -3.91 -7.80
C ASN A 110 6.06 -3.16 -7.80
N GLU A 111 5.27 -3.29 -8.86
CA GLU A 111 3.92 -2.71 -8.89
C GLU A 111 3.03 -3.32 -7.79
N ALA A 112 3.15 -4.63 -7.52
CA ALA A 112 2.44 -5.28 -6.43
C ALA A 112 2.89 -4.79 -5.03
N CYS A 113 4.19 -4.61 -4.81
CA CYS A 113 4.73 -3.97 -3.60
C CYS A 113 4.22 -2.54 -3.42
N ARG A 114 4.18 -1.77 -4.51
CA ARG A 114 3.62 -0.42 -4.51
C ARG A 114 2.14 -0.40 -4.14
N MET A 115 1.35 -1.29 -4.73
CA MET A 115 -0.07 -1.47 -4.39
C MET A 115 -0.27 -1.85 -2.92
N ALA A 116 0.60 -2.68 -2.35
CA ALA A 116 0.52 -3.04 -0.93
C ALA A 116 0.65 -1.81 -0.03
N VAL A 117 1.63 -0.94 -0.31
CA VAL A 117 1.88 0.30 0.45
C VAL A 117 0.76 1.31 0.27
N TYR A 118 0.28 1.50 -0.96
CA TYR A 118 -0.93 2.28 -1.24
C TYR A 118 -2.13 1.78 -0.44
N GLY A 119 -2.32 0.46 -0.33
CA GLY A 119 -3.37 -0.13 0.47
C GLY A 119 -3.27 0.22 1.96
N PHE A 120 -2.06 0.30 2.52
CA PHE A 120 -1.86 0.77 3.89
C PHE A 120 -2.13 2.25 4.06
N TYR A 121 -1.61 3.08 3.15
CA TYR A 121 -1.87 4.51 3.17
C TYR A 121 -3.37 4.80 3.10
N TYR A 122 -4.06 4.17 2.15
CA TYR A 122 -5.52 4.21 2.01
C TYR A 122 -6.23 3.81 3.32
N ALA A 123 -5.80 2.73 3.95
CA ALA A 123 -6.42 2.22 5.19
C ALA A 123 -6.33 3.21 6.37
N LEU A 124 -5.24 3.99 6.42
CA LEU A 124 -5.07 5.07 7.39
C LEU A 124 -5.88 6.30 6.97
N ALA A 125 -5.70 6.76 5.74
CA ALA A 125 -6.30 7.98 5.21
C ALA A 125 -7.83 7.96 5.24
N ARG A 126 -8.46 6.84 4.88
CA ARG A 126 -9.92 6.70 4.83
C ARG A 126 -10.62 7.09 6.13
N LYS A 127 -9.96 6.86 7.27
CA LYS A 127 -10.54 7.13 8.59
C LYS A 127 -10.32 8.56 9.07
N GLU A 128 -9.33 9.23 8.51
CA GLU A 128 -8.76 10.45 9.08
C GLU A 128 -8.92 11.68 8.18
N VAL A 129 -9.12 11.46 6.88
CA VAL A 129 -9.16 12.51 5.87
C VAL A 129 -10.62 12.88 5.55
N PRO A 130 -11.06 14.12 5.79
CA PRO A 130 -12.41 14.56 5.43
C PRO A 130 -12.64 14.58 3.93
N GLY A 131 -13.82 14.13 3.48
CA GLY A 131 -14.20 14.04 2.07
C GLY A 131 -13.31 13.11 1.24
N PHE A 132 -12.73 12.10 1.89
CA PHE A 132 -11.78 11.19 1.28
C PHE A 132 -12.38 10.43 0.09
N SER A 133 -11.73 10.55 -1.07
CA SER A 133 -11.90 9.61 -2.17
C SER A 133 -10.53 9.15 -2.67
N TRP A 134 -10.48 7.96 -3.25
CA TRP A 134 -9.24 7.31 -3.66
C TRP A 134 -9.40 6.67 -5.03
N ARG A 135 -8.34 6.77 -5.84
CA ARG A 135 -8.21 5.98 -7.07
C ARG A 135 -6.75 5.73 -7.40
N LEU A 136 -6.49 4.63 -8.13
CA LEU A 136 -5.20 4.39 -8.75
C LEU A 136 -5.17 4.99 -10.16
N ILE A 137 -4.08 5.69 -10.49
CA ILE A 137 -3.85 6.24 -11.82
C ILE A 137 -2.95 5.28 -12.60
N ARG A 138 -3.49 4.72 -13.69
CA ARG A 138 -2.79 3.80 -14.60
C ARG A 138 -2.63 4.47 -15.96
N LYS A 139 -1.49 5.12 -16.22
CA LYS A 139 -1.17 5.67 -17.55
C LYS A 139 -0.06 4.86 -18.23
N PRO A 140 -0.01 4.82 -19.58
CA PRO A 140 1.13 4.26 -20.29
C PRO A 140 2.41 5.00 -19.91
N LYS A 141 3.52 4.26 -19.73
CA LYS A 141 4.86 4.80 -19.44
C LYS A 141 5.01 5.57 -18.12
N THR A 142 3.99 5.62 -17.27
CA THR A 142 4.12 6.14 -15.90
C THR A 142 4.15 4.99 -14.91
N PRO A 143 4.80 5.16 -13.74
CA PRO A 143 4.55 4.25 -12.63
C PRO A 143 3.07 4.28 -12.23
N LEU A 144 2.65 3.27 -11.48
CA LEU A 144 1.34 3.25 -10.87
C LEU A 144 1.31 4.32 -9.77
N LEU A 145 0.46 5.34 -9.93
CA LEU A 145 0.29 6.40 -8.95
C LEU A 145 -1.04 6.22 -8.21
N ALA A 146 -1.18 6.87 -7.06
CA ALA A 146 -2.46 7.02 -6.39
C ALA A 146 -2.90 8.50 -6.38
N GLU A 147 -4.19 8.73 -6.40
CA GLU A 147 -4.79 10.05 -6.20
C GLU A 147 -5.73 9.98 -5.00
N MET A 148 -5.50 10.86 -4.05
CA MET A 148 -6.39 11.10 -2.93
C MET A 148 -7.09 12.44 -3.14
N THR A 149 -8.40 12.43 -3.00
CA THR A 149 -9.20 13.66 -2.88
C THR A 149 -9.51 13.90 -1.41
N TYR A 150 -9.52 15.16 -1.00
CA TYR A 150 -9.81 15.56 0.38
C TYR A 150 -10.42 16.97 0.42
N LEU A 151 -11.08 17.31 1.53
CA LEU A 151 -11.52 18.68 1.79
C LEU A 151 -10.38 19.46 2.46
N ALA A 152 -9.92 20.52 1.81
CA ALA A 152 -8.91 21.42 2.37
C ALA A 152 -9.49 22.13 3.60
N ARG A 153 -8.79 22.06 4.73
CA ARG A 153 -9.27 22.61 6.01
C ARG A 153 -9.58 24.11 5.93
N ASP A 154 -8.73 24.83 5.20
CA ASP A 154 -8.71 26.28 5.19
C ASP A 154 -9.83 26.86 4.31
N THR A 155 -10.26 26.12 3.29
CA THR A 155 -11.23 26.61 2.28
C THR A 155 -12.52 25.78 2.23
N GLY A 156 -12.54 24.59 2.83
CA GLY A 156 -13.62 23.62 2.69
C GLY A 156 -13.79 23.05 1.28
N LYS A 157 -12.91 23.41 0.33
CA LYS A 157 -12.99 22.97 -1.07
C LYS A 157 -12.32 21.63 -1.27
N GLU A 158 -12.83 20.89 -2.25
CA GLU A 158 -12.23 19.66 -2.71
C GLU A 158 -10.86 19.92 -3.35
N ALA A 159 -9.84 19.21 -2.86
CA ALA A 159 -8.48 19.25 -3.35
C ALA A 159 -7.99 17.84 -3.67
N LYS A 160 -7.03 17.73 -4.59
CA LYS A 160 -6.45 16.46 -5.03
C LYS A 160 -4.97 16.41 -4.72
N MET A 161 -4.51 15.23 -4.32
CA MET A 161 -3.12 14.95 -4.00
C MET A 161 -2.67 13.69 -4.74
N ILE A 162 -1.62 13.82 -5.55
CA ILE A 162 -0.94 12.67 -6.16
C ILE A 162 0.03 12.08 -5.13
N ILE A 163 -0.04 10.78 -4.96
CA ILE A 163 0.83 10.00 -4.09
C ILE A 163 1.63 9.06 -4.96
N ASP A 164 2.95 9.10 -4.81
CA ASP A 164 3.87 8.14 -5.40
C ASP A 164 4.49 7.26 -4.31
N ALA A 165 4.82 6.03 -4.65
CA ALA A 165 5.49 5.09 -3.77
C ALA A 165 6.59 4.37 -4.56
N PRO A 166 7.69 5.07 -4.91
CA PRO A 166 8.80 4.44 -5.61
C PRO A 166 9.33 3.28 -4.76
N ARG A 167 9.63 2.17 -5.43
CA ARG A 167 10.30 1.01 -4.84
C ARG A 167 11.81 1.15 -5.07
N ARG A 168 12.61 0.29 -4.44
CA ARG A 168 14.08 0.36 -4.48
C ARG A 168 14.59 0.52 -5.91
N GLY A 169 15.43 1.53 -6.12
CA GLY A 169 16.05 1.84 -7.42
C GLY A 169 15.16 2.61 -8.41
N GLU A 170 13.91 2.89 -8.05
CA GLU A 170 13.01 3.71 -8.86
C GLU A 170 13.14 5.20 -8.52
N LYS A 171 12.96 6.07 -9.51
CA LYS A 171 12.96 7.52 -9.30
C LYS A 171 11.57 8.01 -8.88
N PRO A 172 11.48 8.94 -7.91
CA PRO A 172 10.20 9.52 -7.52
C PRO A 172 9.56 10.32 -8.66
N TRP A 173 8.23 10.28 -8.74
CA TRP A 173 7.45 11.06 -9.70
C TRP A 173 7.46 12.56 -9.32
N PRO A 174 7.91 13.48 -10.19
CA PRO A 174 8.07 14.89 -9.83
C PRO A 174 6.78 15.60 -9.40
N GLU A 175 5.64 15.21 -9.97
CA GLU A 175 4.33 15.82 -9.69
C GLU A 175 3.66 15.26 -8.44
N ALA A 176 4.22 14.20 -7.84
CA ALA A 176 3.68 13.67 -6.59
C ALA A 176 3.80 14.72 -5.48
N GLY A 177 2.73 14.94 -4.73
CA GLY A 177 2.75 15.81 -3.56
C GLY A 177 3.11 15.07 -2.28
N ILE A 178 2.91 13.74 -2.25
CA ILE A 178 3.37 12.85 -1.19
C ILE A 178 4.17 11.70 -1.81
N ILE A 179 5.32 11.37 -1.22
CA ILE A 179 6.18 10.28 -1.68
C ILE A 179 6.42 9.27 -0.55
N ILE A 180 6.19 8.00 -0.81
CA ILE A 180 6.37 6.91 0.16
C ILE A 180 7.58 6.06 -0.24
N PHE A 181 8.66 6.20 0.51
CA PHE A 181 9.91 5.47 0.26
C PHE A 181 9.97 4.16 1.06
N PRO A 182 10.79 3.18 0.62
CA PRO A 182 11.02 1.98 1.41
C PRO A 182 11.64 2.24 2.78
N SER A 183 12.55 3.21 2.86
CA SER A 183 13.31 3.58 4.06
C SER A 183 13.32 5.10 4.28
N ILE A 184 13.65 5.55 5.49
CA ILE A 184 13.73 6.99 5.79
C ILE A 184 15.02 7.59 5.21
N GLU A 185 16.08 6.78 5.15
CA GLU A 185 17.37 7.12 4.57
C GLU A 185 17.23 7.44 3.08
N GLU A 186 16.54 6.58 2.31
CA GLU A 186 16.23 6.88 0.91
C GLU A 186 15.39 8.14 0.76
N ALA A 187 14.42 8.33 1.66
CA ALA A 187 13.58 9.51 1.61
C ALA A 187 14.42 10.77 1.74
N ASN A 188 15.30 10.83 2.74
CA ASN A 188 16.20 11.98 2.96
C ASN A 188 17.08 12.27 1.73
N SER A 189 17.60 11.22 1.08
CA SER A 189 18.46 11.34 -0.10
C SER A 189 17.71 11.74 -1.38
N LEU A 190 16.52 11.20 -1.61
CA LEU A 190 15.84 11.27 -2.92
C LEU A 190 14.66 12.24 -2.98
N VAL A 191 14.08 12.62 -1.84
CA VAL A 191 12.93 13.54 -1.85
C VAL A 191 13.36 14.95 -2.25
N LEU A 192 12.55 15.59 -3.10
CA LEU A 192 12.74 16.98 -3.53
C LEU A 192 12.27 17.95 -2.44
N SER A 193 12.90 19.12 -2.33
CA SER A 193 12.49 20.16 -1.37
C SER A 193 11.04 20.62 -1.62
N GLY A 194 10.34 20.95 -0.55
CA GLY A 194 8.92 21.32 -0.58
C GLY A 194 7.95 20.15 -0.80
N LYS A 195 8.43 18.90 -0.80
CA LYS A 195 7.59 17.70 -0.89
C LYS A 195 7.38 17.06 0.47
N ARG A 196 6.19 16.49 0.65
CA ARG A 196 5.88 15.64 1.80
C ARG A 196 6.31 14.20 1.52
N TYR A 197 6.80 13.53 2.55
CA TYR A 197 7.24 12.15 2.42
C TYR A 197 7.03 11.33 3.68
N THR A 198 7.11 10.01 3.54
CA THR A 198 7.13 9.05 4.65
C THR A 198 7.90 7.81 4.20
N SER A 199 8.17 6.89 5.12
CA SER A 199 8.64 5.55 4.79
C SER A 199 7.58 4.48 5.03
N ASP A 200 7.76 3.32 4.40
CA ASP A 200 6.95 2.13 4.64
C ASP A 200 6.89 1.78 6.14
N PHE A 201 8.01 1.85 6.87
CA PHE A 201 8.04 1.57 8.31
C PHE A 201 7.17 2.52 9.12
N HIS A 202 7.28 3.84 8.87
CA HIS A 202 6.46 4.83 9.56
C HIS A 202 4.96 4.61 9.29
N LEU A 203 4.60 4.16 8.09
CA LEU A 203 3.22 3.78 7.77
C LEU A 203 2.78 2.47 8.46
N LEU A 204 3.68 1.51 8.65
CA LEU A 204 3.36 0.21 9.24
C LEU A 204 3.40 0.20 10.77
N GLU A 205 4.06 1.17 11.39
CA GLU A 205 4.12 1.29 12.84
C GLU A 205 2.73 1.40 13.47
N LYS A 206 2.39 0.45 14.34
CA LYS A 206 1.16 0.43 15.12
C LYS A 206 1.33 1.18 16.43
N ASN A 207 1.64 2.46 16.35
CA ASN A 207 1.80 3.34 17.51
C ASN A 207 0.57 4.23 17.78
N GLY A 208 -0.57 3.97 17.12
CA GLY A 208 -1.80 4.75 17.29
C GLY A 208 -1.72 6.18 16.74
N LYS A 209 -0.57 6.60 16.16
CA LYS A 209 -0.42 7.93 15.57
C LYS A 209 -1.23 8.06 14.29
N LEU A 210 -1.87 9.23 14.15
CA LEU A 210 -2.54 9.67 12.93
C LEU A 210 -1.56 9.74 11.75
N LEU A 211 -2.08 9.57 10.53
CA LEU A 211 -1.36 9.69 9.26
C LEU A 211 -0.62 11.01 9.14
N ALA A 212 -1.23 12.12 9.57
CA ALA A 212 -0.60 13.44 9.54
C ALA A 212 0.73 13.48 10.32
N ASN A 213 0.83 12.72 11.42
CA ASN A 213 2.03 12.64 12.26
C ASN A 213 3.07 11.63 11.74
N ARG A 214 2.78 10.99 10.61
CA ARG A 214 3.68 10.07 9.90
C ARG A 214 4.27 10.70 8.64
N LEU A 215 3.82 11.89 8.28
CA LEU A 215 4.31 12.64 7.13
C LEU A 215 5.34 13.67 7.58
N PHE A 216 6.48 13.67 6.90
CA PHE A 216 7.53 14.66 7.00
C PHE A 216 7.45 15.63 5.83
N GLU A 217 8.09 16.78 5.96
CA GLU A 217 8.25 17.75 4.88
C GLU A 217 9.73 18.08 4.73
N LYS A 218 10.25 18.01 3.50
CA LYS A 218 11.64 18.39 3.25
C LYS A 218 11.70 19.90 3.10
N ALA A 219 12.51 20.53 3.95
CA ALA A 219 12.88 21.94 3.85
C ALA A 219 13.55 22.25 2.49
#